data_AF-A0A6M8U7T6-F1
#
_entry.id   AF-A0A6M8U7T6-F1
#
_cell.length_a   1.000
_cell.length_b   1.000
_cell.length_c   1.000
_cell.angle_alpha   90.00
_cell.angle_beta   90.00
_cell.angle_gamma   90.00
#
_symmetry.space_group_name_H-M   'P 1'
#
loop_
_entity.id
_entity.type
_entity.pdbx_description
1 polymer ?
#
loop_
_entity_poly.entity_id
_entity_poly.type
_entity_poly.pdbx_seq_one_letter_code
_entity_poly.pdbx_strand_id
1 'polypeptide(L)'
;MAHANDTQKNENAVIASVKNSVEQRNWIANPDCTDYLLTKNSDPSIDRVDVMEKHGGKCGLDAQVQHRLFSVFVDQKTHQMASDKDDPENGTLTVLPSQ
;
A
#
# COMPACT_ATOMS: atom_id res chain seq x y z
N MET A 1 7.95 -15.87 24.28
CA MET A 1 8.33 -15.79 22.85
C MET A 1 7.07 -16.02 22.02
N ALA A 2 6.28 -14.97 21.71
CA ALA A 2 5.04 -15.10 20.93
C ALA A 2 4.76 -13.93 19.96
N HIS A 3 5.63 -12.91 19.90
CA HIS A 3 5.31 -11.64 19.21
C HIS A 3 5.49 -11.64 17.69
N ALA A 4 6.12 -12.67 17.10
CA ALA A 4 6.40 -12.71 15.67
C ALA A 4 5.16 -13.08 14.83
N ASN A 5 4.25 -13.90 15.36
CA ASN A 5 3.17 -14.49 14.58
C ASN A 5 1.95 -13.55 14.45
N ASP A 6 1.64 -12.79 15.50
CA ASP A 6 0.52 -11.84 15.49
C ASP A 6 0.84 -10.57 14.68
N THR A 7 2.09 -10.11 14.74
CA THR A 7 2.56 -8.97 13.94
C THR A 7 2.48 -9.31 12.46
N GLN A 8 3.07 -10.43 12.01
CA GLN A 8 3.00 -10.85 10.59
C GLN A 8 1.56 -11.10 10.10
N LYS A 9 0.68 -11.62 10.96
CA LYS A 9 -0.73 -11.79 10.61
C LYS A 9 -1.45 -10.45 10.43
N ASN A 10 -1.12 -9.44 11.24
CA ASN A 10 -1.67 -8.09 11.12
C ASN A 10 -1.15 -7.38 9.87
N GLU A 11 0.15 -7.46 9.59
CA GLU A 11 0.77 -6.88 8.37
C GLU A 11 0.10 -7.42 7.10
N ASN A 12 -0.10 -8.74 7.03
CA ASN A 12 -0.80 -9.38 5.90
C ASN A 12 -2.26 -8.93 5.76
N ALA A 13 -2.95 -8.70 6.87
CA ALA A 13 -4.35 -8.24 6.86
C ALA A 13 -4.47 -6.80 6.34
N VAL A 14 -3.58 -5.90 6.77
CA VAL A 14 -3.55 -4.50 6.30
C VAL A 14 -3.22 -4.45 4.81
N ILE A 15 -2.19 -5.18 4.37
CA ILE A 15 -1.82 -5.26 2.96
C ILE A 15 -2.99 -5.80 2.12
N ALA A 16 -3.66 -6.86 2.57
CA ALA A 16 -4.81 -7.42 1.86
C ALA A 16 -5.97 -6.42 1.75
N SER A 17 -6.23 -5.65 2.81
CA SER A 17 -7.26 -4.60 2.82
C SER A 17 -6.96 -3.48 1.83
N VAL A 18 -5.71 -3.01 1.80
CA VAL A 18 -5.25 -1.99 0.85
C VAL A 18 -5.33 -2.51 -0.59
N LYS A 19 -4.83 -3.74 -0.84
CA LYS A 19 -4.89 -4.36 -2.16
C LYS A 19 -6.32 -4.42 -2.70
N ASN A 20 -7.26 -4.92 -1.89
CA ASN A 20 -8.67 -4.99 -2.27
C ASN A 20 -9.22 -3.60 -2.62
N SER A 21 -8.91 -2.59 -1.80
CA SER A 21 -9.37 -1.23 -2.04
C SER A 21 -8.83 -0.62 -3.33
N VAL A 22 -7.55 -0.85 -3.62
CA VAL A 22 -6.89 -0.35 -4.82
C VAL A 22 -7.44 -1.03 -6.08
N GLU A 23 -7.65 -2.35 -6.03
CA GLU A 23 -8.20 -3.13 -7.15
C GLU A 23 -9.66 -2.77 -7.44
N GLN A 24 -10.52 -2.65 -6.42
CA GLN A 24 -11.91 -2.23 -6.60
C GLN A 24 -12.06 -0.86 -7.27
N ARG A 25 -11.08 0.02 -7.03
CA ARG A 25 -11.06 1.37 -7.60
C ARG A 25 -10.37 1.44 -8.96
N ASN A 26 -9.82 0.33 -9.46
CA ASN A 26 -9.04 0.26 -10.70
C ASN A 26 -7.91 1.31 -10.77
N TRP A 27 -7.23 1.56 -9.64
CA TRP A 27 -6.17 2.57 -9.56
C TRP A 27 -4.84 2.14 -10.18
N ILE A 28 -4.69 0.85 -10.49
CA ILE A 28 -3.52 0.26 -11.12
C ILE A 28 -3.96 -0.38 -12.42
N ALA A 29 -3.24 -0.10 -13.50
CA ALA A 29 -3.49 -0.70 -14.81
C ALA A 29 -3.16 -2.21 -14.87
N ASN A 30 -2.16 -2.66 -14.11
CA ASN A 30 -1.71 -4.05 -14.10
C ASN A 30 -1.41 -4.55 -12.67
N PRO A 31 -2.44 -5.05 -11.95
CA PRO A 31 -2.29 -5.53 -10.57
C PRO A 31 -1.26 -6.65 -10.39
N ASP A 32 -1.05 -7.48 -11.42
CA ASP A 32 -0.05 -8.56 -11.42
C ASP A 32 1.39 -8.04 -11.37
N CYS A 33 1.58 -6.77 -11.74
CA CYS A 33 2.86 -6.06 -11.79
C CYS A 33 2.96 -4.98 -10.72
N THR A 34 2.30 -5.21 -9.59
CA THR A 34 2.35 -4.32 -8.43
C THR A 34 2.60 -5.13 -7.18
N ASP A 35 3.47 -4.60 -6.33
CA ASP A 35 3.73 -5.11 -5.00
C ASP A 35 3.23 -4.11 -3.95
N TYR A 36 2.91 -4.62 -2.76
CA TYR A 36 2.43 -3.84 -1.63
C TYR A 36 3.38 -4.05 -0.46
N LEU A 37 3.94 -2.95 0.04
CA LEU A 37 4.92 -2.99 1.12
C LEU A 37 4.39 -2.20 2.31
N LEU A 38 4.28 -2.84 3.47
CA LEU A 38 4.05 -2.12 4.71
C LEU A 38 5.35 -1.39 5.09
N THR A 39 5.30 -0.06 5.08
CA THR A 39 6.42 0.82 5.36
C THR A 39 6.21 1.49 6.71
N LYS A 40 7.30 1.69 7.47
CA LYS A 40 7.23 2.38 8.76
C LYS A 40 6.68 3.80 8.59
N ASN A 41 5.69 4.13 9.41
CA ASN A 41 5.17 5.48 9.56
C ASN A 41 5.71 6.10 10.86
N SER A 42 5.89 7.42 10.88
CA SER A 42 6.23 8.16 12.09
C SER A 42 5.08 8.16 13.11
N ASP A 43 3.84 8.06 12.63
CA ASP A 43 2.67 7.88 13.47
C ASP A 43 2.40 6.37 13.68
N PRO A 44 2.52 5.84 14.91
CA PRO A 44 2.31 4.42 15.18
C PRO A 44 0.85 3.98 15.07
N SER A 45 -0.11 4.91 14.99
CA SER A 45 -1.53 4.61 14.82
C SER A 45 -1.96 4.50 13.35
N ILE A 46 -1.05 4.81 12.42
CA ILE A 46 -1.28 4.80 10.99
C ILE A 46 -0.36 3.80 10.31
N ASP A 47 -0.95 2.78 9.69
CA ASP A 47 -0.21 1.89 8.80
C ASP A 47 -0.03 2.55 7.44
N ARG A 48 1.20 2.62 6.94
CA ARG A 48 1.49 3.08 5.58
C ARG A 48 1.80 1.88 4.70
N VAL A 49 1.03 1.69 3.65
CA VAL A 49 1.30 0.69 2.62
C VAL A 49 1.71 1.40 1.34
N ASP A 50 2.94 1.18 0.91
CA ASP A 50 3.43 1.65 -0.37
C ASP A 50 3.01 0.67 -1.47
N VAL A 51 2.44 1.24 -2.53
CA VAL A 51 2.08 0.54 -3.76
C VAL A 51 3.23 0.77 -4.74
N MET A 52 3.92 -0.31 -5.09
CA MET A 52 5.18 -0.27 -5.81
C MET A 52 5.05 -0.98 -7.15
N GLU A 53 5.72 -0.49 -8.18
CA GLU A 53 5.90 -1.27 -9.39
C GLU A 53 6.69 -2.55 -9.09
N LYS A 54 6.30 -3.64 -9.75
CA LYS A 54 7.08 -4.87 -9.77
C LYS A 54 7.88 -4.93 -11.07
N HIS A 55 9.17 -5.22 -10.96
CA HIS A 55 10.06 -5.33 -12.11
C HIS A 55 10.48 -6.78 -12.36
N GLY A 56 10.74 -7.11 -13.62
CA GLY A 56 11.23 -8.40 -14.07
C GLY A 56 10.16 -9.41 -14.53
N GLY A 57 10.60 -10.38 -15.33
CA GLY A 57 9.72 -11.40 -15.90
C GLY A 57 8.69 -10.80 -16.88
N LYS A 58 7.40 -11.03 -16.61
CA LYS A 58 6.28 -10.47 -17.41
C LYS A 58 5.97 -9.01 -17.10
N CYS A 59 6.52 -8.49 -16.01
CA CYS A 59 6.39 -7.11 -15.57
C CYS A 59 7.66 -6.40 -16.02
N GLY A 60 7.57 -5.53 -17.02
CA GLY A 60 8.73 -4.97 -17.72
C GLY A 60 9.67 -4.11 -16.86
N LEU A 61 10.48 -3.29 -17.54
CA LEU A 61 11.48 -2.37 -16.97
C LEU A 61 12.66 -3.05 -16.24
N ASP A 62 13.77 -2.32 -16.15
CA ASP A 62 15.02 -2.77 -15.50
C ASP A 62 14.81 -2.93 -13.99
N ALA A 63 15.25 -4.05 -13.42
CA ALA A 63 15.02 -4.40 -12.01
C ALA A 63 15.82 -3.54 -11.02
N GLN A 64 16.70 -2.66 -11.49
CA GLN A 64 17.58 -1.86 -10.64
C GLN A 64 16.88 -0.74 -9.87
N VAL A 65 15.68 -0.31 -10.28
CA VAL A 65 14.93 0.76 -9.60
C VAL A 65 13.48 0.32 -9.42
N GLN A 66 13.04 0.15 -8.17
CA GLN A 66 11.64 -0.09 -7.84
C GLN A 66 10.94 1.23 -7.55
N HIS A 67 10.03 1.65 -8.43
CA HIS A 67 9.32 2.92 -8.27
C HIS A 67 8.08 2.78 -7.39
N ARG A 68 7.95 3.70 -6.42
CA ARG A 68 6.69 3.89 -5.70
C ARG A 68 5.69 4.53 -6.65
N LEU A 69 4.53 3.90 -6.82
CA LEU A 69 3.41 4.47 -7.56
C LEU A 69 2.67 5.48 -6.68
N PHE A 70 2.31 5.06 -5.48
CA PHE A 70 1.64 5.87 -4.45
C PHE A 70 1.66 5.10 -3.11
N SER A 71 1.07 5.68 -2.08
CA SER A 71 0.95 5.16 -0.74
C SER A 71 -0.52 5.23 -0.28
N VAL A 72 -0.90 4.26 0.55
CA VAL A 72 -2.18 4.26 1.25
C VAL A 72 -1.90 4.25 2.75
N PHE A 73 -2.53 5.16 3.46
CA PHE A 73 -2.44 5.35 4.89
C PHE A 73 -3.73 4.82 5.51
N VAL A 74 -3.62 3.89 6.45
CA VAL A 74 -4.75 3.23 7.10
C VAL A 74 -4.73 3.57 8.58
N ASP A 75 -5.78 4.20 9.05
CA ASP A 75 -5.98 4.41 10.48
C ASP A 75 -6.34 3.08 11.14
N GLN A 76 -5.52 2.62 12.10
CA GLN A 76 -5.67 1.30 12.72
C GLN A 76 -6.96 1.14 13.54
N LYS A 77 -7.57 2.25 13.98
CA LYS A 77 -8.74 2.25 14.86
C LYS A 77 -10.04 2.33 14.09
N THR A 78 -10.08 3.18 13.07
CA THR A 78 -11.27 3.50 12.27
C THR A 78 -11.30 2.76 10.95
N HIS A 79 -10.17 2.18 10.53
CA HIS A 79 -9.95 1.61 9.20
C HIS A 79 -10.19 2.59 8.05
N GLN A 80 -10.25 3.90 8.35
CA GLN A 80 -10.31 4.92 7.32
C GLN A 80 -8.99 4.91 6.54
N MET A 81 -9.11 5.00 5.22
CA MET A 81 -7.96 5.07 4.34
C MET A 81 -7.81 6.47 3.75
N ALA A 82 -6.58 6.91 3.56
CA ALA A 82 -6.22 8.06 2.76
C ALA A 82 -5.08 7.69 1.81
N SER A 83 -4.96 8.36 0.68
CA SER A 83 -3.92 8.06 -0.31
C SER A 83 -3.40 9.29 -1.00
N ASP A 84 -2.13 9.27 -1.39
CA ASP A 84 -1.48 10.26 -2.26
C ASP A 84 -1.56 9.88 -3.75
N LYS A 85 -2.47 8.97 -4.14
CA LYS A 85 -2.59 8.43 -5.51
C LYS A 85 -2.62 9.49 -6.63
N ASP A 86 -3.18 10.65 -6.36
CA ASP A 86 -3.32 11.75 -7.32
C ASP A 86 -2.18 12.78 -7.23
N ASP A 87 -1.33 12.69 -6.22
CA ASP A 87 -0.17 13.56 -6.00
C ASP A 87 0.97 12.82 -5.24
N PRO A 88 1.53 11.74 -5.81
CA PRO A 88 2.55 10.93 -5.13
C PRO A 88 3.90 11.65 -5.05
N GLU A 89 4.14 12.70 -5.84
CA GLU A 89 5.40 13.45 -5.76
C GLU A 89 5.44 14.34 -4.51
N ASN A 90 4.33 15.03 -4.19
CA ASN A 90 4.26 15.91 -3.03
C ASN A 90 3.62 15.26 -1.80
N GLY A 91 2.92 14.12 -1.99
CA GLY A 91 2.32 13.35 -0.90
C GLY A 91 1.00 13.93 -0.38
N THR A 92 0.28 14.72 -1.19
CA THR A 92 -1.01 15.28 -0.78
C THR A 92 -2.04 14.17 -0.61
N LEU A 93 -2.53 14.00 0.63
CA LEU A 93 -3.44 12.91 0.96
C LEU A 93 -4.89 13.29 0.66
N THR A 94 -5.59 12.37 -0.02
CA THR A 94 -7.04 12.40 -0.19
C THR A 94 -7.67 11.27 0.60
N VAL A 95 -8.67 11.59 1.43
CA VAL A 95 -9.43 10.58 2.19
C VAL A 95 -10.29 9.77 1.24
N LEU A 96 -10.24 8.46 1.39
CA LEU A 96 -11.04 7.54 0.62
C LEU A 96 -12.46 7.45 1.17
N PRO A 97 -13.50 7.42 0.30
CA PRO A 97 -14.85 7.07 0.73
C PRO A 97 -14.84 5.71 1.42
N SER A 98 -15.59 5.59 2.53
CA SER A 98 -15.84 4.31 3.18
C SER A 98 -16.44 3.33 2.17
N GLN A 99 -15.88 2.12 2.10
CA GLN A 99 -16.38 1.03 1.28
C GLN A 99 -17.57 0.33 1.93
#